data_AF-A0A645HME4-F1
#
_entry.id   AF-A0A645HME4-F1
#
_cell.length_a   1.000
_cell.length_b   1.000
_cell.length_c   1.000
_cell.angle_alpha   90.00
_cell.angle_beta   90.00
_cell.angle_gamma   90.00
#
_symmetry.space_group_name_H-M   'P 1'
#
loop_
_entity.id
_entity.type
_entity.pdbx_description
1 polymer ?
#
loop_
_entity_poly.entity_id
_entity_poly.type
_entity_poly.pdbx_seq_one_letter_code
_entity_poly.pdbx_strand_id
1 'polypeptide(L)'
;MGVNMAGNCIADEAAVIRAAKEEIVRRYFWTLCDQKRGTTSEGAVIKLELLLKQAGTGPDDRKVVNAVRGHPEVKTKPVSAIELPNGKIVTGKESSMMVAPSAMMLNAVKELADIEDNVHLLSPYVLEPVQELKVKYMGGSSPRLHLDETLISLSVCAITNPMAEKVLQQLPKLKGCEFHSSVMLEPGDETVLRSLGVNVTCEPRFRTNSLYQKGY
;
A
#
# COMPACT_ATOMS: atom_id res chain seq x y z
N MET A 1 -12.32 10.37 -38.94
CA MET A 1 -11.52 11.58 -38.69
C MET A 1 -11.49 11.84 -37.19
N GLY A 2 -10.31 11.95 -36.58
CA GLY A 2 -10.19 12.24 -35.15
C GLY A 2 -10.16 13.75 -34.89
N VAL A 3 -10.80 14.19 -33.80
CA VAL A 3 -10.84 15.59 -33.33
C VAL A 3 -10.04 15.76 -32.02
N ASN A 4 -9.08 14.87 -31.75
CA ASN A 4 -8.33 14.86 -30.50
C ASN A 4 -7.32 16.00 -30.45
N MET A 5 -7.50 16.91 -29.48
CA MET A 5 -6.63 18.07 -29.24
C MET A 5 -5.78 17.93 -27.96
N ALA A 6 -5.84 16.79 -27.25
CA ALA A 6 -5.19 16.64 -25.95
C ALA A 6 -3.67 16.88 -25.98
N GLY A 7 -3.00 16.47 -27.06
CA GLY A 7 -1.55 16.70 -27.24
C GLY A 7 -1.16 18.17 -27.34
N ASN A 8 -2.05 19.03 -27.86
CA ASN A 8 -1.80 20.47 -27.98
C ASN A 8 -1.97 21.22 -26.66
N CYS A 9 -2.50 20.55 -25.63
CA CYS A 9 -2.77 21.13 -24.31
C CYS A 9 -1.74 20.67 -23.26
N ILE A 10 -0.65 20.00 -23.65
CA ILE A 10 0.42 19.60 -22.73
C ILE A 10 1.23 20.84 -22.36
N ALA A 11 1.09 21.30 -21.12
CA ALA A 11 1.80 22.45 -20.59
C ALA A 11 3.18 22.10 -20.00
N ASP A 12 3.36 20.85 -19.54
CA ASP A 12 4.63 20.33 -19.02
C ASP A 12 4.86 18.91 -19.55
N GLU A 13 5.64 18.81 -20.62
CA GLU A 13 5.97 17.55 -21.28
C GLU A 13 6.76 16.62 -20.36
N ALA A 14 7.69 17.15 -19.57
CA ALA A 14 8.52 16.35 -18.66
C ALA A 14 7.66 15.72 -17.54
N ALA A 15 6.70 16.46 -16.99
CA ALA A 15 5.76 15.91 -16.02
C ALA A 15 4.87 14.82 -16.62
N VAL A 16 4.35 15.02 -17.84
CA VAL A 16 3.54 14.02 -18.53
C VAL A 16 4.34 12.74 -18.82
N ILE A 17 5.58 12.87 -19.30
CA ILE A 17 6.48 11.73 -19.54
C ILE A 17 6.74 10.96 -18.24
N ARG A 18 7.05 11.65 -17.14
CA ARG A 18 7.26 11.00 -15.83
C ARG A 18 6.01 10.26 -15.36
N ALA A 19 4.85 10.89 -15.42
CA ALA A 19 3.58 10.27 -15.02
C ALA A 19 3.24 9.04 -15.88
N ALA A 20 3.50 9.12 -17.19
CA ALA A 20 3.28 8.00 -18.11
C ALA A 20 4.22 6.82 -17.80
N LYS A 21 5.50 7.08 -17.51
CA LYS A 21 6.45 6.04 -17.11
C LYS A 21 6.01 5.32 -15.83
N GLU A 22 5.61 6.06 -14.80
CA GLU A 22 5.08 5.49 -13.56
C GLU A 22 3.83 4.63 -13.81
N GLU A 23 2.93 5.07 -14.71
CA GLU A 23 1.74 4.27 -15.05
C GLU A 23 2.10 2.95 -15.75
N ILE A 24 3.09 2.93 -16.65
CA ILE A 24 3.55 1.69 -17.28
C ILE A 24 4.09 0.72 -16.22
N VAL A 25 4.87 1.21 -15.26
CA VAL A 25 5.38 0.41 -14.13
C VAL A 25 4.24 -0.12 -13.25
N ARG A 26 3.22 0.71 -12.95
CA ARG A 26 2.04 0.27 -12.20
C ARG A 26 1.29 -0.86 -12.91
N ARG A 27 1.04 -0.70 -14.21
CA ARG A 27 0.37 -1.70 -15.05
C ARG A 27 1.14 -3.01 -15.10
N TYR A 28 2.47 -2.94 -15.15
CA TYR A 28 3.33 -4.12 -15.08
C TYR A 28 3.12 -4.90 -13.79
N PHE A 29 3.20 -4.25 -12.62
CA PHE A 29 2.98 -4.91 -11.33
C PHE A 29 1.56 -5.48 -11.17
N TRP A 30 0.53 -4.75 -11.60
CA TRP A 30 -0.85 -5.26 -11.58
C TRP A 30 -0.98 -6.51 -12.43
N THR A 31 -0.43 -6.50 -13.64
CA THR A 31 -0.51 -7.64 -14.57
C THR A 31 0.28 -8.85 -14.04
N LEU A 32 1.42 -8.63 -13.38
CA LEU A 32 2.14 -9.70 -12.68
C LEU A 32 1.31 -10.32 -11.56
N CYS A 33 0.61 -9.51 -10.76
CA CYS A 33 -0.28 -10.00 -9.72
C CYS A 33 -1.48 -10.77 -10.31
N ASP A 34 -2.07 -10.26 -11.39
CA ASP A 34 -3.18 -10.89 -12.09
C ASP A 34 -2.78 -12.21 -12.73
N GLN A 35 -1.57 -12.31 -13.29
CA GLN A 35 -0.98 -13.55 -13.79
C GLN A 35 -0.80 -14.54 -12.64
N LYS A 36 -0.29 -14.09 -11.48
CA LYS A 36 -0.11 -14.93 -10.29
C LYS A 36 -1.44 -15.46 -9.74
N ARG A 37 -2.52 -14.69 -9.88
CA ARG A 37 -3.91 -15.07 -9.57
C ARG A 37 -4.55 -15.96 -10.65
N GLY A 38 -3.90 -16.17 -11.80
CA GLY A 38 -4.44 -16.94 -12.92
C GLY A 38 -5.51 -16.22 -13.74
N THR A 39 -5.59 -14.89 -13.62
CA THR A 39 -6.62 -14.05 -14.26
C THR A 39 -6.15 -13.38 -15.56
N THR A 40 -4.87 -13.51 -15.90
CA THR A 40 -4.30 -12.97 -17.14
C THR A 40 -3.27 -13.92 -17.75
N SER A 41 -2.96 -13.75 -19.03
CA SER A 41 -2.02 -14.59 -19.76
C SER A 41 -0.58 -14.05 -19.69
N GLU A 42 0.39 -14.95 -19.89
CA GLU A 42 1.81 -14.58 -20.01
C GLU A 42 2.07 -13.57 -21.15
N GLY A 43 1.30 -13.66 -22.23
CA GLY A 43 1.38 -12.69 -23.33
C GLY A 43 1.06 -11.25 -22.93
N ALA A 44 0.25 -11.02 -21.88
CA ALA A 44 -0.01 -9.68 -21.36
C ALA A 44 1.23 -9.10 -20.64
N VAL A 45 1.94 -9.94 -19.89
CA VAL A 45 3.19 -9.56 -19.20
C VAL A 45 4.27 -9.21 -20.22
N ILE A 46 4.48 -10.06 -21.23
CA ILE A 46 5.48 -9.83 -22.29
C ILE A 46 5.25 -8.50 -23.01
N LYS A 47 3.99 -8.12 -23.26
CA LYS A 47 3.66 -6.82 -23.87
C LYS A 47 4.09 -5.65 -22.98
N LEU A 48 3.88 -5.75 -21.66
CA LEU A 48 4.28 -4.70 -20.72
C LEU A 48 5.80 -4.62 -20.56
N GLU A 49 6.51 -5.76 -20.59
CA GLU A 49 7.97 -5.78 -20.60
C GLU A 49 8.53 -5.07 -21.84
N LEU A 50 7.92 -5.27 -23.01
CA LEU A 50 8.29 -4.54 -24.22
C LEU A 50 8.03 -3.02 -24.07
N LEU A 51 6.90 -2.62 -23.48
CA LEU A 51 6.57 -1.21 -23.24
C LEU A 51 7.54 -0.55 -22.26
N LEU A 52 7.91 -1.23 -21.16
CA LEU A 52 8.93 -0.75 -20.22
C LEU A 52 10.26 -0.48 -20.94
N LYS A 53 10.70 -1.44 -21.78
CA LYS A 53 11.93 -1.31 -22.57
C LYS A 53 11.86 -0.14 -23.56
N GLN A 54 10.74 0.01 -24.27
CA GLN A 54 10.53 1.11 -25.23
C GLN A 54 10.49 2.47 -24.54
N ALA A 55 9.88 2.55 -23.35
CA ALA A 55 9.81 3.78 -22.56
C ALA A 55 11.13 4.10 -21.83
N GLY A 56 12.10 3.18 -21.82
CA GLY A 56 13.35 3.33 -21.06
C GLY A 56 13.05 3.55 -19.59
N THR A 57 12.22 2.68 -19.01
CA THR A 57 11.88 2.67 -17.58
C THR A 57 11.75 1.24 -17.07
N GLY A 58 11.77 1.04 -15.76
CA GLY A 58 11.67 -0.28 -15.15
C GLY A 58 11.11 -0.26 -13.74
N PRO A 59 10.86 -1.45 -13.16
CA PRO A 59 10.34 -1.59 -11.80
C PRO A 59 11.18 -0.87 -10.74
N ASP A 60 12.51 -0.83 -10.94
CA ASP A 60 13.46 -0.23 -10.00
C ASP A 60 13.50 1.32 -10.08
N ASP A 61 12.88 1.95 -11.08
CA ASP A 61 12.76 3.42 -11.12
C ASP A 61 11.79 3.92 -10.04
N ARG A 62 10.86 3.06 -9.63
CA ARG A 62 9.85 3.35 -8.61
C ARG A 62 10.48 3.25 -7.21
N LYS A 63 10.69 4.39 -6.56
CA LYS A 63 11.38 4.48 -5.26
C LYS A 63 10.83 3.56 -4.17
N VAL A 64 9.50 3.44 -4.06
CA VAL A 64 8.84 2.58 -3.05
C VAL A 64 9.11 1.09 -3.27
N VAL A 65 9.39 0.65 -4.51
CA VAL A 65 9.81 -0.73 -4.80
C VAL A 65 11.18 -0.99 -4.19
N ASN A 66 12.14 -0.08 -4.43
CA ASN A 66 13.49 -0.18 -3.87
C ASN A 66 13.47 -0.14 -2.34
N ALA A 67 12.62 0.71 -1.75
CA ALA A 67 12.48 0.78 -0.30
C ALA A 67 11.99 -0.53 0.31
N VAL A 68 11.03 -1.20 -0.34
CA VAL A 68 10.56 -2.52 0.09
C VAL A 68 11.64 -3.57 -0.10
N ARG A 69 12.24 -3.67 -1.30
CA ARG A 69 13.27 -4.67 -1.63
C ARG A 69 14.55 -4.53 -0.80
N GLY A 70 14.91 -3.29 -0.44
CA GLY A 70 16.07 -2.97 0.39
C GLY A 70 15.81 -3.07 1.90
N HIS A 71 14.57 -3.28 2.34
CA HIS A 71 14.26 -3.35 3.76
C HIS A 71 14.87 -4.61 4.40
N PRO A 72 15.59 -4.53 5.54
CA PRO A 72 16.32 -5.65 6.13
C PRO A 72 15.45 -6.90 6.40
N GLU A 73 14.20 -6.70 6.79
CA GLU A 73 13.27 -7.78 7.15
C GLU A 73 12.44 -8.34 5.98
N VAL A 74 12.54 -7.80 4.76
CA VAL A 74 11.67 -8.19 3.62
C VAL A 74 11.79 -9.68 3.26
N LYS A 75 12.93 -10.30 3.55
CA LYS A 75 13.15 -11.74 3.32
C LYS A 75 12.41 -12.62 4.33
N THR A 76 12.12 -12.09 5.52
CA THR A 76 11.55 -12.85 6.63
C THR A 76 10.09 -12.52 6.90
N LYS A 77 9.65 -11.31 6.54
CA LYS A 77 8.31 -10.80 6.84
C LYS A 77 7.83 -9.90 5.72
N PRO A 78 6.49 -9.81 5.50
CA PRO A 78 5.92 -8.79 4.65
C PRO A 78 6.35 -7.38 5.05
N VAL A 79 6.65 -6.55 4.05
CA VAL A 79 7.01 -5.14 4.19
C VAL A 79 6.22 -4.33 3.18
N SER A 80 5.81 -3.12 3.57
CA SER A 80 5.15 -2.16 2.71
C SER A 80 5.84 -0.79 2.82
N ALA A 81 5.77 0.01 1.77
CA ALA A 81 6.30 1.36 1.74
C ALA A 81 5.35 2.33 1.04
N ILE A 82 5.42 3.60 1.41
CA ILE A 82 4.71 4.70 0.77
C ILE A 82 5.64 5.90 0.59
N GLU A 83 5.52 6.59 -0.55
CA GLU A 83 6.15 7.89 -0.78
C GLU A 83 5.12 8.98 -0.47
N LEU A 84 5.43 9.81 0.53
CA LEU A 84 4.60 10.91 0.98
C LEU A 84 4.69 12.12 0.02
N PRO A 85 3.78 13.11 0.12
CA PRO A 85 3.80 14.28 -0.75
C PRO A 85 5.09 15.12 -0.66
N ASN A 86 5.82 15.03 0.46
CA ASN A 86 7.12 15.67 0.65
C ASN A 86 8.29 14.85 0.06
N GLY A 87 8.01 13.73 -0.61
CA GLY A 87 9.02 12.83 -1.19
C GLY A 87 9.68 11.89 -0.17
N LYS A 88 9.32 11.97 1.12
CA LYS A 88 9.84 11.04 2.14
C LYS A 88 9.23 9.67 1.95
N ILE A 89 10.07 8.64 2.03
CA ILE A 89 9.62 7.25 2.02
C ILE A 89 9.42 6.78 3.45
N VAL A 90 8.24 6.25 3.73
CA VAL A 90 7.91 5.62 5.01
C VAL A 90 7.63 4.14 4.78
N THR A 91 8.17 3.30 5.65
CA THR A 91 8.01 1.84 5.59
C THR A 91 7.23 1.31 6.79
N GLY A 92 6.65 0.13 6.64
CA GLY A 92 6.07 -0.65 7.71
C GLY A 92 6.27 -2.14 7.45
N LYS A 93 6.40 -2.89 8.54
CA LYS A 93 6.64 -4.34 8.52
C LYS A 93 5.57 -5.07 9.30
N GLU A 94 5.34 -6.32 8.92
CA GLU A 94 4.44 -7.17 9.69
C GLU A 94 4.99 -7.40 11.11
N SER A 95 4.10 -7.36 12.09
CA SER A 95 4.39 -7.60 13.51
C SER A 95 3.42 -8.64 14.09
N SER A 96 3.50 -8.87 15.40
CA SER A 96 2.48 -9.63 16.12
C SER A 96 1.14 -8.90 16.21
N MET A 97 1.15 -7.57 16.18
CA MET A 97 -0.05 -6.74 16.38
C MET A 97 -0.79 -6.44 15.07
N MET A 98 -0.06 -6.21 13.98
CA MET A 98 -0.65 -5.72 12.74
C MET A 98 0.11 -6.16 11.49
N VAL A 99 -0.59 -6.12 10.35
CA VAL A 99 0.00 -6.41 9.03
C VAL A 99 0.85 -5.24 8.53
N ALA A 100 1.73 -5.51 7.56
CA ALA A 100 2.65 -4.50 7.04
C ALA A 100 1.97 -3.22 6.49
N PRO A 101 0.85 -3.29 5.73
CA PRO A 101 0.11 -2.11 5.30
C PRO A 101 -0.38 -1.24 6.46
N SER A 102 -0.88 -1.84 7.53
CA SER A 102 -1.36 -1.14 8.74
C SER A 102 -0.23 -0.42 9.46
N ALA A 103 0.90 -1.11 9.67
CA ALA A 103 2.08 -0.50 10.29
C ALA A 103 2.61 0.67 9.47
N MET A 104 2.71 0.47 8.14
CA MET A 104 3.14 1.50 7.20
C MET A 104 2.19 2.70 7.27
N MET A 105 0.88 2.46 7.29
CA MET A 105 -0.13 3.52 7.35
C MET A 105 0.04 4.37 8.59
N LEU A 106 0.13 3.75 9.78
CA LEU A 106 0.33 4.49 11.04
C LEU A 106 1.60 5.34 11.01
N ASN A 107 2.71 4.77 10.53
CA ASN A 107 3.97 5.51 10.40
C ASN A 107 3.82 6.70 9.43
N ALA A 108 3.11 6.51 8.32
CA ALA A 108 2.88 7.53 7.30
C ALA A 108 2.04 8.70 7.83
N VAL A 109 0.94 8.41 8.53
CA VAL A 109 0.08 9.46 9.09
C VAL A 109 0.72 10.15 10.31
N LYS A 110 1.57 9.45 11.07
CA LYS A 110 2.39 10.06 12.13
C LYS A 110 3.40 11.04 11.56
N GLU A 111 4.11 10.65 10.51
CA GLU A 111 5.04 11.51 9.80
C GLU A 111 4.36 12.78 9.26
N LEU A 112 3.20 12.63 8.62
CA LEU A 112 2.42 13.77 8.12
C LEU A 112 1.88 14.70 9.23
N ALA A 113 1.71 14.17 10.44
CA ALA A 113 1.25 14.90 11.61
C ALA A 113 2.40 15.50 12.43
N ASP A 114 3.66 15.28 12.01
CA ASP A 114 4.87 15.64 12.75
C ASP A 114 4.87 15.06 14.17
N ILE A 115 4.63 13.74 14.26
CA ILE A 115 4.61 12.98 15.51
C ILE A 115 5.72 11.92 15.48
N GLU A 116 6.49 11.85 16.57
CA GLU A 116 7.57 10.88 16.73
C GLU A 116 7.11 9.42 16.64
N ASP A 117 7.95 8.56 16.07
CA ASP A 117 7.64 7.15 15.83
C ASP A 117 7.41 6.32 17.11
N ASN A 118 8.01 6.72 18.23
CA ASN A 118 7.83 6.10 19.54
C ASN A 118 6.45 6.37 20.19
N VAL A 119 5.67 7.33 19.68
CA VAL A 119 4.38 7.69 20.28
C VAL A 119 3.33 6.62 19.98
N HIS A 120 2.80 5.99 21.01
CA HIS A 120 1.70 5.02 20.88
C HIS A 120 0.35 5.75 20.74
N LEU A 121 -0.23 5.68 19.54
CA LEU A 121 -1.55 6.28 19.25
C LEU A 121 -2.71 5.33 19.56
N LEU A 122 -2.45 4.02 19.52
CA LEU A 122 -3.45 2.98 19.70
C LEU A 122 -3.39 2.44 21.12
N SER A 123 -4.50 2.59 21.85
CA SER A 123 -4.64 2.08 23.21
C SER A 123 -4.78 0.55 23.21
N PRO A 124 -4.03 -0.19 24.05
CA PRO A 124 -4.23 -1.63 24.23
C PRO A 124 -5.67 -2.00 24.57
N TYR A 125 -6.36 -1.15 25.35
CA TYR A 125 -7.79 -1.33 25.70
C TYR A 125 -8.74 -1.31 24.50
N VAL A 126 -8.32 -0.73 23.36
CA VAL A 126 -9.05 -0.76 22.09
C VAL A 126 -8.59 -1.92 21.21
N LEU A 127 -7.30 -2.23 21.20
CA LEU A 127 -6.73 -3.27 20.34
C LEU A 127 -7.08 -4.69 20.81
N GLU A 128 -6.91 -4.97 22.10
CA GLU A 128 -7.11 -6.32 22.67
C GLU A 128 -8.51 -6.88 22.37
N PRO A 129 -9.61 -6.13 22.57
CA PRO A 129 -10.95 -6.63 22.24
C PRO A 129 -11.14 -6.95 20.75
N VAL A 130 -10.54 -6.16 19.85
CA VAL A 130 -10.61 -6.42 18.40
C VAL A 130 -9.85 -7.70 18.04
N GLN A 131 -8.66 -7.87 18.60
CA GLN A 131 -7.86 -9.09 18.37
C GLN A 131 -8.54 -10.33 18.96
N GLU A 132 -9.15 -10.20 20.14
CA GLU A 132 -9.93 -11.26 20.77
C GLU A 132 -11.16 -11.63 19.96
N LEU A 133 -11.91 -10.64 19.45
CA LEU A 133 -13.04 -10.84 18.55
C LEU A 133 -12.65 -11.72 17.35
N LYS A 134 -11.56 -11.35 16.68
CA LYS A 134 -11.06 -12.09 15.50
C LYS A 134 -10.77 -13.54 15.83
N VAL A 135 -9.99 -13.81 16.86
CA VAL A 135 -9.51 -15.17 17.13
C VAL A 135 -10.54 -16.02 17.84
N LYS A 136 -11.12 -15.53 18.94
CA LYS A 136 -11.99 -16.34 19.81
C LYS A 136 -13.40 -16.50 19.26
N TYR A 137 -13.94 -15.47 18.62
CA TYR A 137 -15.35 -15.43 18.23
C TYR A 137 -15.57 -15.61 16.72
N MET A 138 -14.66 -15.12 15.88
CA MET A 138 -14.78 -15.21 14.41
C MET A 138 -14.00 -16.38 13.80
N GLY A 139 -13.25 -17.16 14.60
CA GLY A 139 -12.43 -18.27 14.09
C GLY A 139 -11.25 -17.79 13.22
N GLY A 140 -10.80 -16.56 13.45
CA GLY A 140 -9.61 -15.93 12.89
C GLY A 140 -8.35 -16.76 13.15
N SER A 141 -7.58 -17.07 12.11
CA SER A 141 -6.28 -17.71 12.27
C SER A 141 -5.17 -16.78 12.77
N SER A 142 -5.39 -15.46 12.72
CA SER A 142 -4.41 -14.45 13.10
C SER A 142 -5.05 -13.29 13.89
N PRO A 143 -4.46 -12.87 15.01
CA PRO A 143 -4.89 -11.67 15.75
C PRO A 143 -4.38 -10.37 15.10
N ARG A 144 -3.62 -10.43 14.01
CA ARG A 144 -3.05 -9.22 13.41
C ARG A 144 -4.15 -8.33 12.85
N LEU A 145 -4.04 -7.05 13.13
CA LEU A 145 -4.97 -6.05 12.63
C LEU A 145 -4.71 -5.71 11.17
N HIS A 146 -5.76 -5.73 10.36
CA HIS A 146 -5.81 -5.21 8.99
C HIS A 146 -5.96 -3.69 8.99
N LEU A 147 -5.85 -3.09 7.80
CA LEU A 147 -5.78 -1.66 7.64
C LEU A 147 -7.08 -0.96 8.08
N ASP A 148 -8.22 -1.54 7.72
CA ASP A 148 -9.55 -1.10 8.16
C ASP A 148 -9.71 -1.12 9.68
N GLU A 149 -9.40 -2.26 10.31
CA GLU A 149 -9.45 -2.44 11.76
C GLU A 149 -8.54 -1.42 12.46
N THR A 150 -7.35 -1.18 11.90
CA THR A 150 -6.38 -0.23 12.44
C THR A 150 -6.91 1.21 12.38
N LEU A 151 -7.51 1.62 11.26
CA LEU A 151 -8.08 2.96 11.12
C LEU A 151 -9.32 3.15 11.99
N ILE A 152 -10.16 2.11 12.14
CA ILE A 152 -11.30 2.13 13.06
C ILE A 152 -10.81 2.27 14.50
N SER A 153 -9.83 1.47 14.93
CA SER A 153 -9.25 1.58 16.27
C SER A 153 -8.63 2.95 16.51
N LEU A 154 -7.96 3.53 15.52
CA LEU A 154 -7.40 4.88 15.59
C LEU A 154 -8.51 5.94 15.76
N SER A 155 -9.62 5.80 15.03
CA SER A 155 -10.81 6.64 15.16
C SER A 155 -11.41 6.60 16.56
N VAL A 156 -11.52 5.42 17.16
CA VAL A 156 -11.99 5.29 18.55
C VAL A 156 -11.02 5.95 19.52
N CYS A 157 -9.70 5.76 19.33
CA CYS A 157 -8.69 6.39 20.18
C CYS A 157 -8.72 7.93 20.11
N ALA A 158 -9.05 8.50 18.94
CA ALA A 158 -9.13 9.95 18.74
C ALA A 158 -10.16 10.65 19.63
N ILE A 159 -11.18 9.95 20.14
CA ILE A 159 -12.17 10.50 21.07
C ILE A 159 -11.52 11.01 22.36
N THR A 160 -10.46 10.33 22.82
CA THR A 160 -9.81 10.61 24.11
C THR A 160 -8.34 11.02 23.96
N ASN A 161 -7.77 10.89 22.76
CA ASN A 161 -6.39 11.22 22.45
C ASN A 161 -6.30 12.27 21.33
N PRO A 162 -6.05 13.56 21.66
CA PRO A 162 -5.91 14.62 20.66
C PRO A 162 -4.80 14.37 19.61
N MET A 163 -3.76 13.60 19.96
CA MET A 163 -2.73 13.23 18.98
C MET A 163 -3.25 12.24 17.94
N ALA A 164 -4.08 11.27 18.35
CA ALA A 164 -4.71 10.34 17.41
C ALA A 164 -5.69 11.07 16.48
N GLU A 165 -6.41 12.07 16.98
CA GLU A 165 -7.27 12.93 16.16
C GLU A 165 -6.46 13.70 15.11
N LYS A 166 -5.37 14.37 15.53
CA LYS A 166 -4.47 15.11 14.63
C LYS A 166 -3.94 14.21 13.49
N VAL A 167 -3.65 12.95 13.81
CA VAL A 167 -3.13 11.95 12.87
C VAL A 167 -4.20 11.52 11.87
N LEU A 168 -5.43 11.25 12.30
CA LEU A 168 -6.53 10.90 11.39
C LEU A 168 -6.81 12.00 10.37
N GLN A 169 -6.72 13.26 10.79
CA GLN A 169 -6.90 14.41 9.91
C GLN A 169 -5.86 14.48 8.77
N GLN A 170 -4.78 13.69 8.82
CA GLN A 170 -3.78 13.64 7.76
C GLN A 170 -4.13 12.68 6.61
N LEU A 171 -5.09 11.77 6.80
CA LEU A 171 -5.46 10.76 5.78
C LEU A 171 -5.72 11.34 4.38
N PRO A 172 -6.40 12.50 4.20
CA PRO A 172 -6.63 13.07 2.87
C PRO A 172 -5.35 13.42 2.10
N LYS A 173 -4.22 13.65 2.80
CA LYS A 173 -2.92 13.96 2.18
C LYS A 173 -2.29 12.75 1.50
N LEU A 174 -2.79 11.54 1.73
CA LEU A 174 -2.29 10.31 1.10
C LEU A 174 -2.77 10.14 -0.35
N LYS A 175 -3.74 10.96 -0.79
CA LYS A 175 -4.25 10.90 -2.16
C LYS A 175 -3.14 11.17 -3.17
N GLY A 176 -2.97 10.26 -4.12
CA GLY A 176 -1.93 10.30 -5.15
C GLY A 176 -0.56 9.83 -4.67
N CYS A 177 -0.41 9.42 -3.41
CA CYS A 177 0.84 8.83 -2.92
C CYS A 177 1.07 7.46 -3.57
N GLU A 178 2.33 7.12 -3.77
CA GLU A 178 2.75 5.85 -4.36
C GLU A 178 3.01 4.84 -3.25
N PHE A 179 2.41 3.65 -3.34
CA PHE A 179 2.58 2.56 -2.38
C PHE A 179 3.15 1.32 -3.07
N HIS A 180 3.93 0.53 -2.33
CA HIS A 180 4.35 -0.80 -2.73
C HIS A 180 4.33 -1.80 -1.57
N SER A 181 3.99 -3.05 -1.85
CA SER A 181 4.01 -4.17 -0.91
C SER A 181 4.84 -5.34 -1.40
N SER A 182 5.60 -5.98 -0.51
CA SER A 182 6.41 -7.17 -0.82
C SER A 182 5.59 -8.44 -1.08
N VAL A 183 4.28 -8.37 -0.83
CA VAL A 183 3.29 -9.44 -1.06
C VAL A 183 1.99 -8.83 -1.58
N MET A 184 1.20 -9.62 -2.30
CA MET A 184 -0.15 -9.24 -2.70
C MET A 184 -1.03 -8.99 -1.48
N LEU A 185 -1.79 -7.90 -1.52
CA LEU A 185 -2.68 -7.50 -0.44
C LEU A 185 -3.92 -8.38 -0.34
N GLU A 186 -4.49 -8.43 0.86
CA GLU A 186 -5.85 -8.90 1.04
C GLU A 186 -6.84 -7.87 0.45
N PRO A 187 -8.00 -8.29 -0.09
CA PRO A 187 -8.95 -7.39 -0.73
C PRO A 187 -9.43 -6.21 0.14
N GLY A 188 -9.56 -6.44 1.45
CA GLY A 188 -9.94 -5.39 2.42
C GLY A 188 -8.91 -4.26 2.48
N ASP A 189 -7.63 -4.61 2.65
CA ASP A 189 -6.53 -3.64 2.68
C ASP A 189 -6.42 -2.86 1.36
N GLU A 190 -6.57 -3.54 0.22
CA GLU A 190 -6.55 -2.91 -1.12
C GLU A 190 -7.70 -1.91 -1.29
N THR A 191 -8.89 -2.26 -0.82
CA THR A 191 -10.07 -1.40 -0.90
C THR A 191 -9.89 -0.11 -0.10
N VAL A 192 -9.33 -0.20 1.10
CA VAL A 192 -9.04 0.96 1.95
C VAL A 192 -7.99 1.88 1.31
N LEU A 193 -6.89 1.32 0.79
CA LEU A 193 -5.87 2.14 0.12
C LEU A 193 -6.44 2.85 -1.12
N ARG A 194 -7.27 2.16 -1.90
CA ARG A 194 -7.92 2.73 -3.08
C ARG A 194 -8.91 3.84 -2.71
N SER A 195 -9.68 3.68 -1.63
CA SER A 195 -10.63 4.71 -1.17
C SER A 195 -9.91 5.98 -0.68
N LEU A 196 -8.70 5.83 -0.14
CA LEU A 196 -7.79 6.96 0.19
C LEU A 196 -7.10 7.56 -1.05
N GLY A 197 -7.29 6.99 -2.24
CA GLY A 197 -6.69 7.45 -3.48
C GLY A 197 -5.20 7.16 -3.61
N VAL A 198 -4.70 6.12 -2.93
CA VAL A 198 -3.29 5.69 -3.00
C VAL A 198 -3.06 4.82 -4.23
N ASN A 199 -1.95 5.03 -4.92
CA ASN A 199 -1.53 4.25 -6.09
C ASN A 199 -0.77 2.99 -5.64
N VAL A 200 -1.49 1.87 -5.56
CA VAL A 200 -1.00 0.60 -4.99
C VAL A 200 -0.31 -0.27 -6.03
N THR A 201 0.88 -0.78 -5.72
CA THR A 201 1.50 -1.93 -6.44
C THR A 201 1.98 -3.00 -5.45
N CYS A 202 2.15 -4.23 -5.93
CA CYS A 202 2.61 -5.35 -5.10
C CYS A 202 3.59 -6.23 -5.88
N GLU A 203 4.50 -6.90 -5.17
CA GLU A 203 5.20 -8.06 -5.71
C GLU A 203 4.21 -9.22 -5.94
N PRO A 204 4.37 -10.03 -7.02
CA PRO A 204 3.48 -11.15 -7.35
C PRO A 204 3.74 -12.38 -6.46
N ARG A 205 3.61 -12.18 -5.15
CA ARG A 205 3.87 -13.17 -4.09
C ARG A 205 2.68 -13.24 -3.16
N PHE A 206 2.16 -14.44 -2.93
CA PHE A 206 1.17 -14.65 -1.88
C PHE A 206 1.82 -14.54 -0.50
N ARG A 207 1.07 -14.06 0.50
CA ARG A 207 1.54 -14.02 1.90
C ARG A 207 1.80 -15.42 2.45
N THR A 208 0.94 -16.37 2.12
CA THR A 208 1.08 -17.77 2.55
C THR A 208 1.25 -18.68 1.35
N ASN A 209 1.79 -19.89 1.57
CA ASN A 209 1.87 -20.92 0.53
C ASN A 209 0.51 -21.55 0.18
N SER A 210 -0.57 -21.14 0.87
CA SER A 210 -1.93 -21.61 0.57
C SER A 210 -2.51 -20.76 -0.56
N LEU A 211 -2.91 -21.41 -1.65
CA LEU A 211 -3.61 -20.78 -2.78
C LEU A 211 -5.04 -20.32 -2.40
N TYR A 212 -5.56 -20.78 -1.26
CA TYR A 212 -6.86 -20.38 -0.73
C TYR A 212 -6.68 -19.29 0.33
N GLN A 213 -7.05 -18.05 -0.01
CA GLN A 213 -7.48 -17.05 0.97
C GLN A 213 -8.93 -17.38 1.34
N LYS A 214 -9.15 -17.89 2.56
CA LYS A 214 -10.52 -17.96 3.10
C LYS A 214 -10.98 -16.51 3.29
N GLY A 215 -11.85 -16.04 2.40
CA GLY A 215 -12.75 -14.94 2.73
C GLY A 215 -13.56 -15.37 3.95
N TYR A 216 -13.56 -14.53 4.97
CA TYR A 216 -14.57 -14.61 6.03
C TYR A 216 -15.89 -14.06 5.48
#